data_AF-A0A538DX50-F1
#
_entry.id   AF-A0A538DX50-F1
#
_cell.length_a   1.000
_cell.length_b   1.000
_cell.length_c   1.000
_cell.angle_alpha   90.00
_cell.angle_beta   90.00
_cell.angle_gamma   90.00
#
_symmetry.space_group_name_H-M   'P 1'
#
loop_
_entity.id
_entity.type
_entity.pdbx_description
1 polymer ?
#
loop_
_entity_poly.entity_id
_entity_poly.type
_entity_poly.pdbx_seq_one_letter_code
_entity_poly.pdbx_strand_id
1 'polypeptide(L)'
;MATKEIRGVGHSVERKEDDRFIRGAGNYVDDVTLPGMLHMELLRSPYAHARIRSIDTSRAAALPGVVAVVTGELMAQHNLAWMPTLSGDTQAVLVTDKVRYQGQEVAAVVAETAYIAKDALELIDVDYEPLPAVTTPQQALEEGAPLIRDEKEGQTDNRIYHWEAGDKEATDRAFADADRVVSLDTFYPRCHPAPLECCGCVADVNPATGQATIHMTSQAPHAHRTLFALVAGLPEQKIRIISPDIGGGFGNKVPIYPGYVVATAASLLLGRPVKWIEDRTGNLISTGYARDYHMHGD
;
A
#
# COMPACT_ATOMS: atom_id res chain seq x y z
N MET A 1 9.80 43.62 13.41
CA MET A 1 9.41 43.47 11.99
C MET A 1 10.54 42.73 11.27
N ALA A 2 10.26 41.61 10.60
CA ALA A 2 11.28 40.94 9.79
C ALA A 2 11.63 41.82 8.59
N THR A 3 12.91 42.10 8.35
CA THR A 3 13.35 42.87 7.18
C THR A 3 13.26 42.02 5.92
N LYS A 4 13.10 42.66 4.75
CA LYS A 4 13.03 41.97 3.45
C LYS A 4 14.26 41.08 3.18
N GLU A 5 15.40 41.44 3.75
CA GLU A 5 16.66 40.70 3.68
C GLU A 5 16.62 39.36 4.43
N ILE A 6 15.91 39.29 5.56
CA ILE A 6 15.78 38.08 6.38
C ILE A 6 14.93 37.02 5.68
N ARG A 7 14.04 37.43 4.74
CA ARG A 7 13.18 36.50 3.99
C ARG A 7 12.35 35.58 4.92
N GLY A 8 11.89 36.15 6.04
CA GLY A 8 11.14 35.45 7.09
C GLY A 8 9.63 35.38 6.88
N VAL A 9 8.90 35.09 7.96
CA VAL A 9 7.43 34.89 7.97
C VAL A 9 6.69 36.03 7.27
N GLY A 10 5.76 35.67 6.37
CA GLY A 10 4.90 36.60 5.64
C GLY A 10 5.47 37.12 4.32
N HIS A 11 6.74 36.82 3.99
CA HIS A 11 7.33 37.19 2.71
C HIS A 11 7.09 36.13 1.63
N SER A 12 6.79 36.58 0.40
CA SER A 12 6.75 35.76 -0.81
C SER A 12 8.17 35.50 -1.31
N VAL A 13 8.88 34.60 -0.64
CA VAL A 13 10.24 34.17 -1.01
C VAL A 13 10.18 33.12 -2.12
N GLU A 14 11.11 33.20 -3.06
CA GLU A 14 11.31 32.13 -4.05
C GLU A 14 11.70 30.83 -3.34
N ARG A 15 11.28 29.69 -3.91
CA ARG A 15 11.53 28.39 -3.29
C ARG A 15 13.02 28.05 -3.40
N LYS A 16 13.57 27.46 -2.34
CA LYS A 16 14.98 27.00 -2.35
C LYS A 16 15.14 25.73 -3.17
N GLU A 17 14.04 25.00 -3.35
CA GLU A 17 13.99 23.70 -3.98
C GLU A 17 13.91 23.79 -5.51
N ASP A 18 13.44 24.93 -6.05
CA ASP A 18 13.25 25.13 -7.49
C ASP A 18 14.53 24.83 -8.29
N ASP A 19 15.67 25.31 -7.78
CA ASP A 19 16.96 25.20 -8.46
C ASP A 19 17.29 23.75 -8.86
N ARG A 20 17.05 22.75 -8.01
CA ARG A 20 17.30 21.35 -8.39
C ARG A 20 16.21 20.78 -9.29
N PHE A 21 14.95 21.15 -9.08
CA PHE A 21 13.82 20.57 -9.83
C PHE A 21 13.76 21.03 -11.29
N ILE A 22 13.96 22.32 -11.55
CA ILE A 22 13.86 22.88 -12.91
C ILE A 22 15.02 22.42 -13.83
N ARG A 23 16.07 21.84 -13.25
CA ARG A 23 17.24 21.31 -13.96
C ARG A 23 17.25 19.78 -14.06
N GLY A 24 16.18 19.11 -13.61
CA GLY A 24 16.15 17.64 -13.57
C GLY A 24 17.16 17.03 -12.60
N ALA A 25 17.55 17.79 -11.56
CA ALA A 25 18.48 17.37 -10.51
C ALA A 25 17.76 17.09 -9.17
N GLY A 26 16.44 16.87 -9.22
CA GLY A 26 15.73 16.20 -8.12
C GLY A 26 16.24 14.77 -7.95
N ASN A 27 16.01 14.19 -6.78
CA ASN A 27 16.36 12.80 -6.52
C ASN A 27 15.13 12.07 -5.99
N TYR A 28 14.39 11.41 -6.87
CA TYR A 28 13.21 10.61 -6.57
C TYR A 28 13.60 9.14 -6.40
N VAL A 29 12.67 8.30 -5.94
CA VAL A 29 13.00 6.90 -5.65
C VAL A 29 13.45 6.14 -6.89
N ASP A 30 12.84 6.41 -8.05
CA ASP A 30 13.24 5.72 -9.29
C ASP A 30 14.57 6.24 -9.87
N ASP A 31 15.06 7.41 -9.44
CA ASP A 31 16.39 7.90 -9.84
C ASP A 31 17.52 7.14 -9.12
N VAL A 32 17.20 6.48 -8.00
CA VAL A 32 18.17 5.70 -7.21
C VAL A 32 18.63 4.48 -8.01
N THR A 33 19.95 4.35 -8.16
CA THR A 33 20.60 3.19 -8.78
C THR A 33 21.72 2.70 -7.87
N LEU A 34 21.68 1.41 -7.52
CA LEU A 34 22.67 0.76 -6.68
C LEU A 34 23.37 -0.39 -7.43
N PRO A 35 24.63 -0.72 -7.09
CA PRO A 35 25.33 -1.84 -7.70
C PRO A 35 24.57 -3.16 -7.53
N GLY A 36 24.41 -3.91 -8.62
CA GLY A 36 23.74 -5.21 -8.60
C GLY A 36 22.22 -5.16 -8.32
N MET A 37 21.61 -3.97 -8.36
CA MET A 37 20.18 -3.77 -8.13
C MET A 37 19.32 -4.61 -9.09
N LEU A 38 18.29 -5.23 -8.53
CA LEU A 38 17.25 -5.97 -9.22
C LEU A 38 15.96 -5.15 -9.28
N HIS A 39 15.06 -5.55 -10.16
CA HIS A 39 13.75 -4.93 -10.33
C HIS A 39 12.65 -5.92 -9.98
N MET A 40 11.66 -5.46 -9.25
CA MET A 40 10.51 -6.24 -8.83
C MET A 40 9.23 -5.71 -9.47
N GLU A 41 8.37 -6.64 -9.89
CA GLU A 41 7.00 -6.35 -10.34
C GLU A 41 6.00 -7.26 -9.62
N LEU A 42 4.76 -6.81 -9.50
CA LEU A 42 3.70 -7.51 -8.76
C LEU A 42 2.65 -8.04 -9.73
N LEU A 43 2.37 -9.34 -9.66
CA LEU A 43 1.19 -9.94 -10.28
C LEU A 43 -0.04 -9.56 -9.45
N ARG A 44 -1.03 -8.96 -10.11
CA ARG A 44 -2.25 -8.48 -9.48
C ARG A 44 -3.46 -9.29 -9.92
N SER A 45 -4.41 -9.48 -9.01
CA SER A 45 -5.60 -10.24 -9.32
C SER A 45 -6.54 -9.51 -10.30
N PRO A 46 -7.06 -10.20 -11.32
CA PRO A 46 -8.12 -9.65 -12.17
C PRO A 46 -9.51 -9.74 -11.51
N TYR A 47 -9.66 -10.47 -10.39
CA TYR A 47 -10.96 -10.73 -9.74
C TYR A 47 -11.16 -9.87 -8.50
N ALA A 48 -12.41 -9.44 -8.27
CA ALA A 48 -12.81 -8.74 -7.05
C ALA A 48 -12.94 -9.68 -5.83
N HIS A 49 -13.33 -10.93 -6.04
CA HIS A 49 -13.40 -11.95 -5.01
C HIS A 49 -13.24 -13.33 -5.65
N ALA A 50 -12.22 -14.09 -5.26
CA ALA A 50 -11.99 -15.44 -5.78
C ALA A 50 -11.05 -16.23 -4.87
N ARG A 51 -11.28 -17.53 -4.67
CA ARG A 51 -10.28 -18.41 -4.04
C ARG A 51 -9.15 -18.66 -5.02
N ILE A 52 -7.93 -18.78 -4.51
CA ILE A 52 -6.78 -19.24 -5.29
C ILE A 52 -6.67 -20.74 -5.08
N ARG A 53 -6.82 -21.50 -6.17
CA ARG A 53 -6.66 -22.96 -6.16
C ARG A 53 -5.20 -23.36 -6.28
N SER A 54 -4.47 -22.67 -7.15
CA SER A 54 -3.03 -22.87 -7.35
C SER A 54 -2.39 -21.65 -8.03
N ILE A 55 -1.08 -21.54 -7.87
CA ILE A 55 -0.21 -20.58 -8.56
C ILE A 55 0.95 -21.39 -9.16
N ASP A 56 1.03 -21.47 -10.49
CA ASP A 56 2.18 -22.05 -11.20
C ASP A 56 3.15 -20.93 -11.60
N THR A 57 4.34 -20.97 -11.00
CA THR A 57 5.42 -20.01 -11.24
C THR A 57 6.56 -20.58 -12.08
N SER A 58 6.46 -21.83 -12.52
CA SER A 58 7.57 -22.59 -13.10
C SER A 58 8.13 -21.94 -14.37
N ARG A 59 7.27 -21.45 -15.26
CA ARG A 59 7.68 -20.76 -16.51
C ARG A 59 8.34 -19.42 -16.23
N ALA A 60 7.78 -18.64 -15.29
CA ALA A 60 8.35 -17.37 -14.87
C ALA A 60 9.74 -17.57 -14.22
N ALA A 61 9.86 -18.55 -13.32
CA ALA A 61 11.12 -18.87 -12.65
C ALA A 61 12.20 -19.39 -13.61
N ALA A 62 11.80 -20.02 -14.72
CA ALA A 62 12.73 -20.51 -15.75
C ALA A 62 13.15 -19.44 -16.78
N LEU A 63 12.52 -18.26 -16.78
CA LEU A 63 12.84 -17.20 -17.74
C LEU A 63 14.25 -16.62 -17.44
N PRO A 64 15.16 -16.58 -18.43
CA PRO A 64 16.49 -16.00 -18.23
C PRO A 64 16.44 -14.56 -17.70
N GLY A 65 17.20 -14.29 -16.66
CA GLY A 65 17.25 -12.99 -15.97
C GLY A 65 16.22 -12.83 -14.85
N VAL A 66 15.29 -13.78 -14.66
CA VAL A 66 14.51 -13.88 -13.42
C VAL A 66 15.39 -14.48 -12.33
N VAL A 67 15.41 -13.82 -11.17
CA VAL A 67 16.21 -14.22 -10.01
C VAL A 67 15.36 -14.91 -8.95
N ALA A 68 14.12 -14.45 -8.76
CA ALA A 68 13.18 -15.07 -7.83
C ALA A 68 11.72 -14.80 -8.24
N VAL A 69 10.84 -15.73 -7.88
CA VAL A 69 9.39 -15.52 -7.86
C VAL A 69 8.92 -15.72 -6.42
N VAL A 70 8.20 -14.75 -5.87
CA VAL A 70 7.73 -14.72 -4.49
C VAL A 70 6.21 -14.91 -4.47
N THR A 71 5.72 -15.89 -3.71
CA THR A 71 4.29 -16.15 -3.53
C THR A 71 3.86 -15.88 -2.09
N GLY A 72 2.54 -15.80 -1.85
CA GLY A 72 1.99 -15.74 -0.49
C GLY A 72 2.47 -16.88 0.40
N GLU A 73 2.63 -18.09 -0.12
CA GLU A 73 3.12 -19.24 0.64
C GLU A 73 4.55 -19.02 1.16
N LEU A 74 5.45 -18.53 0.30
CA LEU A 74 6.81 -18.20 0.72
C LEU A 74 6.81 -17.10 1.80
N MET A 75 5.97 -16.09 1.65
CA MET A 75 5.82 -15.03 2.67
C MET A 75 5.26 -15.58 3.99
N ALA A 76 4.33 -16.54 3.93
CA ALA A 76 3.71 -17.16 5.11
C ALA A 76 4.72 -17.96 5.93
N GLN A 77 5.66 -18.65 5.28
CA GLN A 77 6.75 -19.38 5.96
C GLN A 77 7.62 -18.46 6.85
N HIS A 78 7.61 -17.16 6.57
CA HIS A 78 8.33 -16.13 7.33
C HIS A 78 7.41 -15.24 8.18
N ASN A 79 6.12 -15.57 8.32
CA ASN A 79 5.10 -14.73 8.99
C ASN A 79 4.95 -13.33 8.36
N LEU A 80 5.19 -13.22 7.06
CA LEU A 80 5.10 -11.98 6.27
C LEU A 80 3.95 -11.97 5.26
N ALA A 81 3.11 -13.01 5.21
CA ALA A 81 1.95 -13.04 4.31
C ALA A 81 0.89 -11.98 4.67
N TRP A 82 0.92 -11.48 5.90
CA TRP A 82 0.04 -10.44 6.40
C TRP A 82 0.85 -9.39 7.15
N MET A 83 0.44 -8.12 7.03
CA MET A 83 1.06 -6.99 7.71
C MET A 83 0.02 -6.19 8.51
N PRO A 84 0.40 -5.59 9.64
CA PRO A 84 -0.50 -4.70 10.38
C PRO A 84 -0.74 -3.41 9.60
N THR A 85 -1.93 -2.84 9.79
CA THR A 85 -2.33 -1.55 9.23
C THR A 85 -2.42 -0.50 10.35
N LEU A 86 -2.37 0.78 9.97
CA LEU A 86 -2.53 1.89 10.91
C LEU A 86 -3.92 1.91 11.59
N SER A 87 -4.92 1.25 10.99
CA SER A 87 -6.27 1.14 11.53
C SER A 87 -6.43 0.01 12.57
N GLY A 88 -5.35 -0.69 12.93
CA GLY A 88 -5.40 -1.83 13.85
C GLY A 88 -5.92 -3.14 13.23
N ASP A 89 -6.06 -3.18 11.90
CA ASP A 89 -6.39 -4.38 11.13
C ASP A 89 -5.12 -5.01 10.50
N THR A 90 -5.24 -6.19 9.88
CA THR A 90 -4.24 -6.80 9.02
C THR A 90 -4.61 -6.70 7.54
N GLN A 91 -3.61 -6.60 6.69
CA GLN A 91 -3.72 -6.63 5.23
C GLN A 91 -2.79 -7.71 4.68
N ALA A 92 -3.26 -8.49 3.70
CA ALA A 92 -2.42 -9.46 3.01
C ALA A 92 -1.32 -8.74 2.23
N VAL A 93 -0.09 -9.22 2.35
CA VAL A 93 1.05 -8.77 1.55
C VAL A 93 1.01 -9.43 0.19
N LEU A 94 1.03 -10.76 0.17
CA LEU A 94 0.70 -11.56 -1.01
C LEU A 94 -0.35 -12.57 -0.55
N VAL A 95 -1.48 -12.64 -1.25
CA VAL A 95 -2.59 -13.50 -0.82
C VAL A 95 -2.20 -14.97 -0.82
N THR A 96 -2.62 -15.70 0.21
CA THR A 96 -2.40 -17.14 0.38
C THR A 96 -3.65 -17.97 0.11
N ASP A 97 -4.83 -17.33 0.19
CA ASP A 97 -6.11 -18.00 0.29
C ASP A 97 -7.08 -17.56 -0.81
N LYS A 98 -7.46 -16.28 -0.80
CA LYS A 98 -8.42 -15.68 -1.71
C LYS A 98 -8.10 -14.20 -1.92
N VAL A 99 -8.44 -13.72 -3.09
CA VAL A 99 -8.42 -12.29 -3.39
C VAL A 99 -9.73 -11.66 -2.91
N ARG A 100 -9.66 -10.44 -2.40
CA ARG A 100 -10.76 -9.69 -1.76
C ARG A 100 -11.03 -8.36 -2.46
N TYR A 101 -10.20 -8.00 -3.45
CA TYR A 101 -10.42 -6.89 -4.36
C TYR A 101 -9.61 -7.06 -5.65
N GLN A 102 -10.08 -6.48 -6.75
CA GLN A 102 -9.37 -6.47 -8.02
C GLN A 102 -8.14 -5.57 -7.90
N GLY A 103 -6.99 -6.04 -8.36
CA GLY A 103 -5.70 -5.35 -8.18
C GLY A 103 -4.88 -5.86 -6.99
N GLN A 104 -5.44 -6.73 -6.14
CA GLN A 104 -4.72 -7.29 -5.00
C GLN A 104 -3.49 -8.09 -5.43
N GLU A 105 -2.40 -7.97 -4.67
CA GLU A 105 -1.12 -8.61 -4.93
C GLU A 105 -1.16 -10.12 -4.67
N VAL A 106 -0.78 -10.90 -5.68
CA VAL A 106 -0.87 -12.38 -5.69
C VAL A 106 0.52 -13.03 -5.67
N ALA A 107 1.42 -12.51 -6.49
CA ALA A 107 2.82 -12.93 -6.56
C ALA A 107 3.70 -11.75 -6.92
N ALA A 108 5.01 -11.90 -6.76
CA ALA A 108 6.00 -10.94 -7.25
C ALA A 108 7.10 -11.64 -8.05
N VAL A 109 7.62 -10.98 -9.06
CA VAL A 109 8.83 -11.41 -9.76
C VAL A 109 9.94 -10.42 -9.46
N VAL A 110 11.14 -10.94 -9.18
CA VAL A 110 12.38 -10.17 -9.07
C VAL A 110 13.31 -10.59 -10.20
N ALA A 111 13.74 -9.64 -11.03
CA ALA A 111 14.54 -9.88 -12.21
C ALA A 111 15.67 -8.84 -12.39
N GLU A 112 16.58 -9.10 -13.32
CA GLU A 112 17.72 -8.22 -13.62
C GLU A 112 17.31 -6.87 -14.20
N THR A 113 16.15 -6.79 -14.84
CA THR A 113 15.60 -5.53 -15.39
C THR A 113 14.10 -5.44 -15.17
N ALA A 114 13.55 -4.23 -15.17
CA ALA A 114 12.11 -4.01 -15.07
C ALA A 114 11.32 -4.66 -16.22
N TYR A 115 11.90 -4.72 -17.42
CA TYR A 115 11.26 -5.34 -18.58
C TYR A 115 11.11 -6.86 -18.39
N ILE A 116 12.17 -7.54 -17.96
CA ILE A 116 12.12 -8.98 -17.68
C ILE A 116 11.15 -9.28 -16.53
N ALA A 117 11.11 -8.43 -15.49
CA ALA A 117 10.16 -8.59 -14.39
C ALA A 117 8.70 -8.54 -14.89
N LYS A 118 8.38 -7.62 -15.81
CA LYS A 118 7.06 -7.53 -16.45
C LYS A 118 6.75 -8.72 -17.34
N ASP A 119 7.66 -9.10 -18.24
CA ASP A 119 7.48 -10.24 -19.14
C ASP A 119 7.24 -11.55 -18.37
N ALA A 120 7.94 -11.71 -17.24
CA ALA A 120 7.79 -12.87 -16.37
C ALA A 120 6.42 -12.95 -15.66
N LEU A 121 5.74 -11.83 -15.41
CA LEU A 121 4.40 -11.86 -14.81
C LEU A 121 3.40 -12.60 -15.72
N GLU A 122 3.53 -12.43 -17.03
CA GLU A 122 2.68 -13.07 -18.05
C GLU A 122 2.89 -14.60 -18.13
N LEU A 123 3.95 -15.10 -17.48
CA LEU A 123 4.28 -16.52 -17.43
C LEU A 123 3.80 -17.20 -16.14
N ILE A 124 3.19 -16.46 -15.21
CA ILE A 124 2.60 -17.01 -14.00
C ILE A 124 1.14 -17.35 -14.27
N ASP A 125 0.77 -18.62 -14.10
CA ASP A 125 -0.61 -19.07 -14.23
C ASP A 125 -1.24 -19.19 -12.85
N VAL A 126 -2.38 -18.52 -12.64
CA VAL A 126 -3.14 -18.59 -11.39
C VAL A 126 -4.51 -19.18 -11.65
N ASP A 127 -4.82 -20.29 -11.00
CA ASP A 127 -6.17 -20.89 -11.05
C ASP A 127 -7.05 -20.23 -9.98
N TYR A 128 -8.07 -19.52 -10.44
CA TYR A 128 -9.03 -18.83 -9.59
C TYR A 128 -10.38 -19.54 -9.61
N GLU A 129 -10.99 -19.63 -8.44
CA GLU A 129 -12.41 -19.94 -8.30
C GLU A 129 -13.18 -18.67 -7.92
N PRO A 130 -13.88 -18.01 -8.87
CA PRO A 130 -14.62 -16.80 -8.59
C PRO A 130 -15.66 -17.00 -7.47
N LEU A 131 -15.73 -16.03 -6.58
CA LEU A 131 -16.71 -15.96 -5.50
C LEU A 131 -17.62 -14.73 -5.71
N PRO A 132 -18.85 -14.72 -5.17
CA PRO A 132 -19.70 -13.54 -5.22
C PRO A 132 -19.02 -12.33 -4.56
N ALA A 133 -18.92 -11.23 -5.29
CA ALA A 133 -18.31 -10.00 -4.79
C ALA A 133 -19.32 -9.12 -4.04
N VAL A 134 -18.85 -8.38 -3.05
CA VAL A 134 -19.60 -7.35 -2.33
C VAL A 134 -19.01 -6.00 -2.73
N THR A 135 -19.82 -5.11 -3.32
CA THR A 135 -19.33 -3.88 -3.96
C THR A 135 -19.87 -2.59 -3.34
N THR A 136 -20.80 -2.71 -2.39
CA THR A 136 -21.36 -1.57 -1.65
C THR A 136 -21.45 -1.90 -0.16
N PRO A 137 -21.39 -0.91 0.74
CA PRO A 137 -21.53 -1.15 2.17
C PRO A 137 -22.93 -1.67 2.54
N GLN A 138 -23.98 -1.33 1.78
CA GLN A 138 -25.33 -1.84 2.01
C GLN A 138 -25.41 -3.34 1.74
N GLN A 139 -24.89 -3.81 0.60
CA GLN A 139 -24.77 -5.24 0.29
C GLN A 139 -23.99 -6.00 1.37
N ALA A 140 -22.98 -5.36 1.97
CA ALA A 140 -22.14 -6.00 2.99
C ALA A 140 -22.90 -6.35 4.28
N LEU A 141 -24.00 -5.64 4.57
CA LEU A 141 -24.82 -5.79 5.78
C LEU A 141 -26.12 -6.59 5.56
N GLU A 142 -26.40 -7.01 4.32
CA GLU A 142 -27.57 -7.83 4.01
C GLU A 142 -27.47 -9.23 4.63
N GLU A 143 -28.61 -9.83 4.96
CA GLU A 143 -28.66 -11.21 5.43
C GLU A 143 -28.14 -12.16 4.35
N GLY A 144 -27.17 -13.01 4.70
CA GLY A 144 -26.53 -13.94 3.76
C GLY A 144 -25.48 -13.30 2.86
N ALA A 145 -25.08 -12.04 3.10
CA ALA A 145 -23.97 -11.42 2.38
C ALA A 145 -22.69 -12.27 2.48
N PRO A 146 -21.92 -12.44 1.38
CA PRO A 146 -20.66 -13.15 1.41
C PRO A 146 -19.72 -12.55 2.47
N LEU A 147 -19.18 -13.40 3.35
CA LEU A 147 -18.19 -12.98 4.34
C LEU A 147 -16.84 -12.75 3.66
N ILE A 148 -16.38 -11.50 3.61
CA ILE A 148 -15.15 -11.13 2.91
C ILE A 148 -13.92 -11.49 3.74
N ARG A 149 -13.96 -11.24 5.05
CA ARG A 149 -12.84 -11.47 5.98
C ARG A 149 -13.03 -12.77 6.79
N ASP A 150 -13.26 -13.88 6.09
CA ASP A 150 -13.49 -15.21 6.69
C ASP A 150 -12.22 -15.84 7.29
N GLU A 151 -11.05 -15.24 7.06
CA GLU A 151 -9.79 -15.67 7.68
C GLU A 151 -9.63 -15.18 9.12
N LYS A 152 -10.46 -14.22 9.56
CA LYS A 152 -10.42 -13.70 10.92
C LYS A 152 -11.19 -14.58 11.88
N GLU A 153 -10.51 -15.04 12.93
CA GLU A 153 -11.14 -15.81 14.00
C GLU A 153 -12.31 -15.03 14.62
N GLY A 154 -13.48 -15.67 14.69
CA GLY A 154 -14.69 -15.08 15.28
C GLY A 154 -15.42 -14.04 14.42
N GLN A 155 -14.95 -13.74 13.20
CA GLN A 155 -15.66 -12.83 12.30
C GLN A 155 -16.94 -13.49 11.76
N THR A 156 -18.10 -12.90 12.04
CA THR A 156 -19.41 -13.43 11.62
C THR A 156 -20.12 -12.59 10.58
N ASP A 157 -19.71 -11.34 10.38
CA ASP A 157 -20.31 -10.39 9.43
C ASP A 157 -19.23 -9.49 8.79
N ASN A 158 -19.64 -8.54 7.95
CA ASN A 158 -18.71 -7.59 7.30
C ASN A 158 -18.60 -6.24 8.05
N ARG A 159 -19.15 -6.10 9.26
CA ARG A 159 -19.05 -4.86 10.05
C ARG A 159 -17.65 -4.75 10.64
N ILE A 160 -16.97 -3.65 10.34
CA ILE A 160 -15.59 -3.42 10.82
C ILE A 160 -15.60 -2.85 12.23
N TYR A 161 -16.34 -1.76 12.45
CA TYR A 161 -16.46 -1.10 13.75
C TYR A 161 -17.74 -0.27 13.81
N HIS A 162 -18.03 0.25 15.00
CA HIS A 162 -19.03 1.29 15.23
C HIS A 162 -18.46 2.31 16.19
N TRP A 163 -18.58 3.57 15.83
CA TRP A 163 -18.02 4.67 16.59
C TRP A 163 -19.01 5.82 16.61
N GLU A 164 -19.22 6.37 17.80
CA GLU A 164 -20.10 7.50 18.06
C GLU A 164 -19.38 8.50 18.96
N ALA A 165 -19.75 9.78 18.83
CA ALA A 165 -19.31 10.85 19.72
C ALA A 165 -20.38 11.92 19.85
N GLY A 166 -20.33 12.65 20.97
CA GLY A 166 -21.32 13.68 21.31
C GLY A 166 -22.26 13.25 22.43
N ASP A 167 -23.25 14.09 22.69
CA ASP A 167 -24.32 13.82 23.67
C ASP A 167 -25.57 13.40 22.89
N LYS A 168 -25.82 12.09 22.85
CA LYS A 168 -26.92 11.52 22.08
C LYS A 168 -28.26 11.98 22.64
N GLU A 169 -28.45 11.92 23.95
CA GLU A 169 -29.73 12.26 24.56
C GLU A 169 -30.08 13.74 24.42
N ALA A 170 -29.09 14.64 24.52
CA ALA A 170 -29.31 16.06 24.26
C ALA A 170 -29.64 16.34 22.79
N THR A 171 -28.97 15.64 21.87
CA THR A 171 -29.24 15.74 20.44
C THR A 171 -30.66 15.26 20.13
N ASP A 172 -31.04 14.07 20.61
CA ASP A 172 -32.38 13.50 20.41
C ASP A 172 -33.47 14.43 20.95
N ARG A 173 -33.28 15.03 22.14
CA ARG A 173 -34.21 16.03 22.69
C ARG A 173 -34.30 17.27 21.82
N ALA A 174 -33.17 17.80 21.37
CA ALA A 174 -33.14 18.98 20.51
C ALA A 174 -33.89 18.73 19.19
N PHE A 175 -33.77 17.54 18.60
CA PHE A 175 -34.53 17.16 17.40
C PHE A 175 -36.02 16.98 17.67
N ALA A 176 -36.41 16.40 18.81
CA ALA A 176 -37.81 16.22 19.18
C ALA A 176 -38.54 17.55 19.43
N ASP A 177 -37.82 18.53 19.99
CA ASP A 177 -38.37 19.86 20.33
C ASP A 177 -38.22 20.89 19.20
N ALA A 178 -37.54 20.54 18.09
CA ALA A 178 -37.25 21.48 17.02
C ALA A 178 -38.50 21.92 16.26
N ASP A 179 -38.64 23.25 16.06
CA ASP A 179 -39.71 23.80 15.21
C ASP A 179 -39.62 23.32 13.75
N ARG A 180 -38.40 23.01 13.29
CA ARG A 180 -38.07 22.53 11.94
C ARG A 180 -36.86 21.60 11.98
N VAL A 181 -36.95 20.49 11.25
CA VAL A 181 -35.87 19.53 10.99
C VAL A 181 -35.63 19.48 9.48
N VAL A 182 -34.36 19.40 9.04
CA VAL A 182 -34.00 19.37 7.62
C VAL A 182 -33.05 18.21 7.38
N SER A 183 -33.62 17.12 6.86
CA SER A 183 -32.84 15.92 6.54
C SER A 183 -32.18 15.99 5.16
N LEU A 184 -30.96 15.47 5.07
CA LEU A 184 -30.19 15.33 3.85
C LEU A 184 -29.45 13.99 3.82
N ASP A 185 -29.77 13.19 2.80
CA ASP A 185 -28.93 12.07 2.37
C ASP A 185 -27.89 12.57 1.36
N THR A 186 -26.62 12.30 1.65
CA THR A 186 -25.52 12.65 0.74
C THR A 186 -24.49 11.53 0.66
N PHE A 187 -23.92 11.38 -0.53
CA PHE A 187 -22.82 10.47 -0.79
C PHE A 187 -21.59 11.27 -1.16
N TYR A 188 -20.50 11.10 -0.41
CA TYR A 188 -19.18 11.60 -0.77
C TYR A 188 -18.44 10.51 -1.54
N PRO A 189 -18.42 10.56 -2.90
CA PRO A 189 -17.95 9.45 -3.69
C PRO A 189 -16.49 9.12 -3.45
N ARG A 190 -16.16 7.83 -3.55
CA ARG A 190 -14.77 7.36 -3.56
C ARG A 190 -13.96 8.10 -4.61
N CYS A 191 -12.80 8.59 -4.21
CA CYS A 191 -11.80 9.18 -5.10
C CYS A 191 -10.40 8.67 -4.74
N HIS A 192 -9.39 9.09 -5.51
CA HIS A 192 -8.00 8.67 -5.29
C HIS A 192 -7.08 9.91 -5.23
N PRO A 193 -6.11 9.99 -4.30
CA PRO A 193 -5.20 11.13 -4.22
C PRO A 193 -4.29 11.29 -5.44
N ALA A 194 -3.99 10.17 -6.10
CA ALA A 194 -3.33 10.07 -7.41
C ALA A 194 -2.10 11.00 -7.59
N PRO A 195 -1.08 10.90 -6.70
CA PRO A 195 0.16 11.66 -6.87
C PRO A 195 0.81 11.35 -8.21
N LEU A 196 1.45 12.33 -8.84
CA LEU A 196 2.04 12.16 -10.18
C LEU A 196 3.17 11.11 -10.18
N GLU A 197 4.01 11.11 -9.15
CA GLU A 197 4.90 9.98 -8.84
C GLU A 197 4.10 8.92 -8.05
N CYS A 198 4.04 7.69 -8.54
CA CYS A 198 3.42 6.57 -7.84
C CYS A 198 4.22 6.13 -6.60
N CYS A 199 3.78 5.09 -5.88
CA CYS A 199 4.55 4.52 -4.79
C CYS A 199 5.73 3.67 -5.29
N GLY A 200 6.80 3.63 -4.49
CA GLY A 200 7.95 2.78 -4.79
C GLY A 200 9.00 2.78 -3.70
N CYS A 201 9.90 1.80 -3.77
CA CYS A 201 11.08 1.72 -2.93
C CYS A 201 12.29 1.12 -3.65
N VAL A 202 13.48 1.41 -3.12
CA VAL A 202 14.70 0.64 -3.34
C VAL A 202 15.15 0.14 -1.98
N ALA A 203 15.00 -1.16 -1.74
CA ALA A 203 15.44 -1.81 -0.52
C ALA A 203 16.82 -2.42 -0.74
N ASP A 204 17.78 -2.09 0.13
CA ASP A 204 19.13 -2.66 0.15
C ASP A 204 19.40 -3.21 1.56
N VAL A 205 19.27 -4.52 1.71
CA VAL A 205 19.45 -5.22 2.97
C VAL A 205 20.68 -6.10 2.90
N ASN A 206 21.65 -5.83 3.77
CA ASN A 206 22.86 -6.63 3.89
C ASN A 206 22.58 -7.83 4.81
N PRO A 207 22.50 -9.07 4.31
CA PRO A 207 22.14 -10.24 5.12
C PRO A 207 23.20 -10.61 6.16
N ALA A 208 24.47 -10.30 5.90
CA ALA A 208 25.57 -10.61 6.82
C ALA A 208 25.54 -9.75 8.09
N THR A 209 25.08 -8.50 7.99
CA THR A 209 25.04 -7.55 9.11
C THR A 209 23.62 -7.28 9.62
N GLY A 210 22.61 -7.57 8.80
CA GLY A 210 21.22 -7.18 9.02
C GLY A 210 20.96 -5.68 8.88
N GLN A 211 21.90 -4.91 8.31
CA GLN A 211 21.69 -3.48 8.03
C GLN A 211 20.81 -3.31 6.79
N ALA A 212 19.74 -2.52 6.92
CA ALA A 212 18.82 -2.21 5.85
C ALA A 212 18.85 -0.70 5.55
N THR A 213 19.10 -0.33 4.31
CA THR A 213 18.84 1.03 3.80
C THR A 213 17.72 0.96 2.78
N ILE A 214 16.66 1.71 3.01
CA ILE A 214 15.47 1.67 2.14
C ILE A 214 15.14 3.10 1.71
N HIS A 215 15.32 3.38 0.43
CA HIS A 215 14.80 4.60 -0.20
C HIS A 215 13.33 4.36 -0.51
N MET A 216 12.41 5.21 -0.05
CA MET A 216 10.99 4.99 -0.28
C MET A 216 10.16 6.26 -0.32
N THR A 217 9.07 6.18 -1.06
CA THR A 217 8.05 7.21 -1.14
C THR A 217 7.17 7.20 0.12
N SER A 218 7.75 7.56 1.27
CA SER A 218 7.07 7.62 2.56
C SER A 218 6.87 9.07 3.03
N GLN A 219 5.66 9.37 3.54
CA GLN A 219 5.35 10.62 4.23
C GLN A 219 5.65 10.54 5.74
N ALA A 220 6.00 9.37 6.26
CA ALA A 220 6.25 9.13 7.68
C ALA A 220 7.45 8.17 7.89
N PRO A 221 8.65 8.50 7.39
CA PRO A 221 9.78 7.55 7.32
C PRO A 221 10.18 6.94 8.67
N HIS A 222 10.03 7.69 9.77
CA HIS A 222 10.29 7.18 11.12
C HIS A 222 9.25 6.15 11.56
N ALA A 223 7.97 6.37 11.25
CA ALA A 223 6.91 5.41 11.54
C ALA A 223 7.09 4.14 10.70
N HIS A 224 7.43 4.28 9.41
CA HIS A 224 7.81 3.14 8.56
C HIS A 224 8.97 2.37 9.16
N ARG A 225 10.04 3.04 9.62
CA ARG A 225 11.19 2.38 10.25
C ARG A 225 10.77 1.51 11.44
N THR A 226 9.94 2.05 12.35
CA THR A 226 9.43 1.30 13.51
C THR A 226 8.57 0.11 13.08
N LEU A 227 7.66 0.29 12.13
CA LEU A 227 6.80 -0.79 11.64
C LEU A 227 7.58 -1.87 10.89
N PHE A 228 8.58 -1.49 10.08
CA PHE A 228 9.49 -2.44 9.44
C PHE A 228 10.31 -3.23 10.46
N ALA A 229 10.74 -2.60 11.56
CA ALA A 229 11.42 -3.32 12.64
C ALA A 229 10.53 -4.40 13.26
N LEU A 230 9.24 -4.08 13.48
CA LEU A 230 8.26 -5.02 14.02
C LEU A 230 7.96 -6.18 13.06
N VAL A 231 7.82 -5.89 11.76
CA VAL A 231 7.46 -6.89 10.74
C VAL A 231 8.66 -7.73 10.31
N ALA A 232 9.81 -7.13 10.05
CA ALA A 232 11.01 -7.83 9.57
C ALA A 232 11.84 -8.49 10.69
N GLY A 233 11.51 -8.24 11.96
CA GLY A 233 12.27 -8.74 13.11
C GLY A 233 13.69 -8.15 13.22
N LEU A 234 13.98 -7.07 12.48
CA LEU A 234 15.27 -6.39 12.52
C LEU A 234 15.26 -5.29 13.59
N PRO A 235 16.33 -5.14 14.40
CA PRO A 235 16.43 -4.04 15.34
C PRO A 235 16.34 -2.69 14.63
N GLU A 236 15.54 -1.75 15.17
CA GLU A 236 15.25 -0.47 14.52
C GLU A 236 16.52 0.33 14.18
N GLN A 237 17.55 0.26 15.03
CA GLN A 237 18.85 0.91 14.79
C GLN A 237 19.62 0.36 13.59
N LYS A 238 19.24 -0.81 13.06
CA LYS A 238 19.79 -1.37 11.83
C LYS A 238 19.01 -0.98 10.58
N ILE A 239 17.89 -0.28 10.72
CA ILE A 239 17.02 0.13 9.61
C ILE A 239 17.15 1.63 9.38
N ARG A 240 17.51 2.00 8.15
CA ARG A 240 17.58 3.38 7.67
C ARG A 240 16.56 3.59 6.57
N ILE A 241 15.47 4.27 6.89
CA ILE A 241 14.50 4.72 5.89
C ILE A 241 14.90 6.11 5.39
N ILE A 242 14.99 6.28 4.07
CA ILE A 242 15.30 7.54 3.41
C ILE A 242 14.11 7.91 2.52
N SER A 243 13.44 9.01 2.83
CA SER A 243 12.48 9.65 1.93
C SER A 243 13.20 10.75 1.18
N PRO A 244 13.55 10.55 -0.10
CA PRO A 244 14.25 11.56 -0.88
C PRO A 244 13.24 12.61 -1.38
N ASP A 245 13.46 13.26 -2.52
CA ASP A 245 12.38 14.08 -3.11
C ASP A 245 11.19 13.18 -3.45
N ILE A 246 9.96 13.69 -3.24
CA ILE A 246 8.72 12.95 -3.50
C ILE A 246 7.85 13.78 -4.44
N GLY A 247 7.44 13.19 -5.57
CA GLY A 247 6.60 13.79 -6.60
C GLY A 247 5.12 13.87 -6.22
N GLY A 248 4.85 14.43 -5.04
CA GLY A 248 3.53 14.50 -4.42
C GLY A 248 3.18 13.23 -3.64
N GLY A 249 2.40 13.39 -2.56
CA GLY A 249 1.94 12.28 -1.72
C GLY A 249 0.45 12.32 -1.45
N PHE A 250 -0.06 13.46 -0.99
CA PHE A 250 -1.49 13.71 -0.81
C PHE A 250 -2.19 12.68 0.11
N GLY A 251 -1.45 12.09 1.05
CA GLY A 251 -1.93 11.03 1.94
C GLY A 251 -1.70 9.61 1.39
N ASN A 252 -1.49 9.46 0.08
CA ASN A 252 -1.30 8.15 -0.56
C ASN A 252 -0.01 7.45 -0.09
N LYS A 253 0.97 8.21 0.39
CA LYS A 253 2.31 7.72 0.76
C LYS A 253 2.50 7.60 2.28
N VAL A 254 1.40 7.61 3.04
CA VAL A 254 1.40 7.36 4.50
C VAL A 254 1.32 5.87 4.84
N PRO A 255 0.50 5.03 4.17
CA PRO A 255 0.45 3.60 4.48
C PRO A 255 1.74 2.86 4.13
N ILE A 256 1.86 1.64 4.66
CA ILE A 256 2.81 0.64 4.16
C ILE A 256 2.06 -0.21 3.13
N TYR A 257 2.64 -0.35 1.94
CA TYR A 257 2.09 -1.19 0.88
C TYR A 257 2.82 -2.51 0.76
N PRO A 258 2.15 -3.56 0.25
CA PRO A 258 2.77 -4.87 0.08
C PRO A 258 4.06 -4.86 -0.71
N GLY A 259 4.14 -4.05 -1.78
CA GLY A 259 5.35 -3.95 -2.59
C GLY A 259 6.59 -3.53 -1.79
N TYR A 260 6.45 -2.68 -0.76
CA TYR A 260 7.57 -2.33 0.12
C TYR A 260 8.06 -3.53 0.94
N VAL A 261 7.12 -4.33 1.45
CA VAL A 261 7.41 -5.51 2.28
C VAL A 261 8.09 -6.58 1.43
N VAL A 262 7.54 -6.88 0.25
CA VAL A 262 8.09 -7.89 -0.66
C VAL A 262 9.48 -7.50 -1.17
N ALA A 263 9.69 -6.25 -1.60
CA ALA A 263 11.03 -5.81 -2.05
C ALA A 263 12.07 -5.90 -0.92
N THR A 264 11.70 -5.58 0.31
CA THR A 264 12.61 -5.65 1.46
C THR A 264 12.94 -7.09 1.84
N ALA A 265 11.94 -7.97 1.87
CA ALA A 265 12.16 -9.40 2.11
C ALA A 265 13.00 -10.04 1.00
N ALA A 266 12.72 -9.73 -0.26
CA ALA A 266 13.50 -10.20 -1.40
C ALA A 266 14.96 -9.71 -1.34
N SER A 267 15.18 -8.44 -0.99
CA SER A 267 16.53 -7.90 -0.83
C SER A 267 17.31 -8.64 0.26
N LEU A 268 16.68 -8.90 1.41
CA LEU A 268 17.29 -9.67 2.50
C LEU A 268 17.67 -11.09 2.07
N LEU A 269 16.78 -11.79 1.36
CA LEU A 269 17.02 -13.17 0.92
C LEU A 269 18.09 -13.26 -0.18
N LEU A 270 18.08 -12.32 -1.12
CA LEU A 270 18.98 -12.32 -2.27
C LEU A 270 20.34 -11.65 -1.98
N GLY A 271 20.45 -10.87 -0.91
CA GLY A 271 21.64 -10.08 -0.58
C GLY A 271 21.98 -9.03 -1.63
N ARG A 272 20.96 -8.52 -2.33
CA ARG A 272 21.08 -7.54 -3.42
C ARG A 272 20.01 -6.46 -3.26
N PRO A 273 20.26 -5.21 -3.72
CA PRO A 273 19.21 -4.21 -3.74
C PRO A 273 18.04 -4.62 -4.64
N VAL A 274 16.81 -4.35 -4.22
CA VAL A 274 15.59 -4.62 -5.00
C VAL A 274 14.79 -3.33 -5.12
N LYS A 275 14.58 -2.88 -6.36
CA LYS A 275 13.74 -1.74 -6.71
C LYS A 275 12.34 -2.20 -7.08
N TRP A 276 11.33 -1.57 -6.50
CA TRP A 276 9.93 -1.69 -6.91
C TRP A 276 9.36 -0.30 -7.15
N ILE A 277 8.79 -0.09 -8.33
CA ILE A 277 8.07 1.13 -8.70
C ILE A 277 6.76 0.68 -9.33
N GLU A 278 5.63 1.04 -8.74
CA GLU A 278 4.34 0.68 -9.34
C GLU A 278 3.99 1.59 -10.53
N ASP A 279 3.19 1.08 -11.46
CA ASP A 279 2.62 1.90 -12.52
C ASP A 279 1.37 2.66 -12.05
N ARG A 280 0.83 3.52 -12.94
CA ARG A 280 -0.37 4.33 -12.63
C ARG A 280 -1.59 3.46 -12.32
N THR A 281 -1.78 2.37 -13.05
CA THR A 281 -2.94 1.49 -12.86
C THR A 281 -2.88 0.85 -11.48
N GLY A 282 -1.74 0.25 -11.12
CA GLY A 282 -1.47 -0.32 -9.80
C GLY A 282 -1.69 0.69 -8.68
N ASN A 283 -1.17 1.92 -8.84
CA ASN A 283 -1.40 2.99 -7.89
C ASN A 283 -2.91 3.24 -7.69
N LEU A 284 -3.68 3.46 -8.77
CA LEU A 284 -5.09 3.85 -8.65
C LEU A 284 -6.00 2.75 -8.08
N ILE A 285 -5.67 1.47 -8.32
CA ILE A 285 -6.54 0.35 -7.94
C ILE A 285 -6.16 -0.27 -6.58
N SER A 286 -4.91 -0.14 -6.13
CA SER A 286 -4.41 -0.86 -4.95
C SER A 286 -3.80 0.02 -3.85
N THR A 287 -3.64 1.33 -4.06
CA THR A 287 -3.20 2.25 -3.00
C THR A 287 -4.37 2.95 -2.31
N GLY A 288 -4.07 3.75 -1.29
CA GLY A 288 -5.08 4.35 -0.41
C GLY A 288 -6.07 5.24 -1.16
N TYR A 289 -7.32 4.81 -1.23
CA TYR A 289 -8.43 5.66 -1.69
C TYR A 289 -8.80 6.72 -0.64
N ALA A 290 -9.67 7.64 -1.02
CA ALA A 290 -10.24 8.64 -0.13
C ALA A 290 -11.77 8.71 -0.25
N ARG A 291 -12.42 9.18 0.83
CA ARG A 291 -13.87 9.42 0.94
C ARG A 291 -14.64 8.11 1.01
N ASP A 292 -15.60 7.88 0.12
CA ASP A 292 -16.50 6.72 0.12
C ASP A 292 -17.45 6.68 1.33
N TYR A 293 -18.07 7.84 1.63
CA TYR A 293 -18.93 8.01 2.79
C TYR A 293 -20.39 8.18 2.38
N HIS A 294 -21.25 7.29 2.85
CA HIS A 294 -22.70 7.46 2.84
C HIS A 294 -23.12 8.15 4.13
N MET A 295 -23.71 9.33 4.03
CA MET A 295 -24.01 10.18 5.18
C MET A 295 -25.49 10.55 5.17
N HIS A 296 -26.09 10.45 6.34
CA HIS A 296 -27.41 10.97 6.64
C HIS A 296 -27.27 11.99 7.76
N GLY A 297 -27.85 13.17 7.60
CA GLY A 297 -27.93 14.19 8.64
C GLY A 297 -29.33 14.78 8.69
N ASP A 298 -29.79 15.07 9.90
CA ASP A 298 -31.09 15.68 10.20
C ASP A 298 -30.95 17.16 10.66
#